data_AF-A0A1C6PMD6-F1
#
_entry.id   AF-A0A1C6PMD6-F1
#
_cell.length_a   1.000
_cell.length_b   1.000
_cell.length_c   1.000
_cell.angle_alpha   90.00
_cell.angle_beta   90.00
_cell.angle_gamma   90.00
#
_symmetry.space_group_name_H-M   'P 1'
#
loop_
_entity.id
_entity.type
_entity.pdbx_description
1 polymer ?
#
loop_
_entity_poly.entity_id
_entity_poly.type
_entity_poly.pdbx_seq_one_letter_code
_entity_poly.pdbx_strand_id
1 'polypeptide(L)'
;MADVRALLTPDQFEDIAATVRDNNTGMSEGMAVRIVTEALKYVDAVTQFPTVRTAPSRVVDEGWHALILHTETYADLCARLGGFVHHHPERPDAERFDPDVLTRTVAVIEQSGHSVDQELWTGPTKALVDVAAKCSHTPVPGGCGPIQPMPKPKRA
;
A
#
# COMPACT_ATOMS: atom_id res chain seq x y z
N MET A 1 2.24 -19.23 -7.43
CA MET A 1 1.68 -17.88 -7.21
C MET A 1 1.88 -17.09 -8.48
N ALA A 2 0.89 -16.32 -8.92
CA ALA A 2 1.09 -15.37 -10.00
C ALA A 2 1.97 -14.22 -9.49
N ASP A 3 2.87 -13.71 -10.33
CA ASP A 3 3.67 -12.52 -9.99
C ASP A 3 2.74 -11.31 -9.84
N VAL A 4 2.72 -10.69 -8.68
CA VAL A 4 1.90 -9.50 -8.37
C VAL A 4 2.21 -8.34 -9.32
N ARG A 5 3.42 -8.28 -9.89
CA ARG A 5 3.80 -7.24 -10.86
C ARG A 5 2.99 -7.32 -12.15
N ALA A 6 2.44 -8.49 -12.49
CA ALA A 6 1.54 -8.67 -13.63
C ALA A 6 0.17 -7.99 -13.42
N LEU A 7 -0.08 -7.42 -12.25
CA LEU A 7 -1.17 -6.47 -12.05
C LEU A 7 -0.95 -5.16 -12.81
N LEU A 8 0.24 -4.87 -13.31
CA LEU A 8 0.54 -3.73 -14.17
C LEU A 8 1.19 -4.21 -15.47
N THR A 9 1.14 -3.37 -16.50
CA THR A 9 2.06 -3.53 -17.65
C THR A 9 3.49 -3.19 -17.23
N PRO A 10 4.53 -3.67 -17.95
CA PRO A 10 5.91 -3.31 -17.65
C PRO A 10 6.15 -1.80 -17.58
N ASP A 11 5.67 -1.06 -18.57
CA ASP A 11 5.85 0.41 -18.65
C ASP A 11 5.18 1.12 -17.46
N GLN A 12 3.94 0.75 -17.10
CA GLN A 12 3.27 1.29 -15.91
C GLN A 12 4.08 1.03 -14.64
N PHE A 13 4.61 -0.18 -14.49
CA PHE A 13 5.41 -0.54 -13.32
C PHE A 13 6.71 0.29 -13.27
N GLU A 14 7.38 0.48 -14.40
CA GLU A 14 8.59 1.30 -14.50
C GLU A 14 8.32 2.77 -14.16
N ASP A 15 7.24 3.35 -14.67
CA ASP A 15 6.86 4.75 -14.39
C ASP A 15 6.53 4.99 -12.92
N ILE A 16 5.82 4.04 -12.29
CA ILE A 16 5.51 4.11 -10.85
C ILE A 16 6.78 3.95 -10.02
N ALA A 17 7.69 3.02 -10.38
CA ALA A 17 8.97 2.88 -9.70
C ALA A 17 9.87 4.11 -9.90
N ALA A 18 9.85 4.75 -11.07
CA ALA A 18 10.53 6.01 -11.32
C ALA A 18 10.01 7.12 -10.41
N THR A 19 8.69 7.22 -10.24
CA THR A 19 8.05 8.17 -9.32
C THR A 19 8.54 7.99 -7.88
N VAL A 20 8.65 6.74 -7.41
CA VAL A 20 9.23 6.45 -6.08
C VAL A 20 10.67 6.96 -5.99
N ARG A 21 11.51 6.76 -7.01
CA ARG A 21 12.90 7.27 -6.97
C ARG A 21 12.96 8.79 -7.00
N ASP A 22 12.13 9.43 -7.84
CA ASP A 22 12.13 10.88 -8.02
C ASP A 22 11.72 11.61 -6.74
N ASN A 23 10.82 11.02 -5.96
CA ASN A 23 10.47 11.51 -4.62
C ASN A 23 11.57 11.28 -3.57
N ASN A 24 12.49 10.34 -3.81
CA ASN A 24 13.45 9.85 -2.82
C ASN A 24 14.89 9.89 -3.37
N THR A 25 15.48 11.08 -3.38
CA THR A 25 16.85 11.32 -3.89
C THR A 25 17.86 10.31 -3.35
N GLY A 26 18.53 9.60 -4.25
CA GLY A 26 19.55 8.60 -3.91
C GLY A 26 19.02 7.18 -3.69
N MET A 27 17.71 6.96 -3.79
CA MET A 27 17.13 5.62 -3.76
C MET A 27 17.55 4.80 -4.99
N SER A 28 17.99 3.56 -4.75
CA SER A 28 18.33 2.63 -5.83
C SER A 28 17.09 2.14 -6.56
N GLU A 29 17.25 1.80 -7.84
CA GLU A 29 16.20 1.18 -8.63
C GLU A 29 15.66 -0.10 -7.99
N GLY A 30 16.56 -0.99 -7.53
CA GLY A 30 16.17 -2.22 -6.87
C GLY A 30 15.30 -2.01 -5.62
N MET A 31 15.55 -0.95 -4.85
CA MET A 31 14.72 -0.62 -3.68
C MET A 31 13.34 -0.10 -4.11
N ALA A 32 13.28 0.80 -5.10
CA ALA A 32 12.00 1.29 -5.63
C ALA A 32 11.13 0.15 -6.17
N VAL A 33 11.73 -0.81 -6.89
CA VAL A 33 11.05 -2.02 -7.37
C VAL A 33 10.46 -2.83 -6.21
N ARG A 34 11.21 -3.04 -5.12
CA ARG A 34 10.71 -3.75 -3.93
C ARG A 34 9.54 -3.00 -3.29
N ILE A 35 9.65 -1.69 -3.12
CA ILE A 35 8.61 -0.82 -2.54
C ILE A 35 7.30 -0.90 -3.34
N VAL A 36 7.36 -0.74 -4.67
CA VAL A 36 6.16 -0.82 -5.53
C VAL A 36 5.56 -2.23 -5.52
N THR A 37 6.41 -3.26 -5.49
CA THR A 37 5.96 -4.65 -5.41
C THR A 37 5.17 -4.93 -4.13
N GLU A 38 5.66 -4.49 -2.97
CA GLU A 38 4.93 -4.64 -1.70
C GLU A 38 3.66 -3.79 -1.65
N ALA A 39 3.65 -2.61 -2.28
CA ALA A 39 2.46 -1.77 -2.37
C ALA A 39 1.34 -2.43 -3.18
N LEU A 40 1.66 -3.09 -4.30
CA LEU A 40 0.68 -3.86 -5.07
C LEU A 40 0.09 -5.02 -4.26
N LYS A 41 0.91 -5.74 -3.50
CA LYS A 41 0.46 -6.81 -2.60
C LYS A 41 -0.48 -6.27 -1.54
N TYR A 42 -0.17 -5.11 -0.96
CA TYR A 42 -1.01 -4.45 0.02
C TYR A 42 -2.39 -4.08 -0.56
N VAL A 43 -2.44 -3.44 -1.73
CA VAL A 43 -3.69 -3.03 -2.39
C VAL A 43 -4.58 -4.24 -2.71
N ASP A 44 -4.00 -5.31 -3.26
CA ASP A 44 -4.73 -6.56 -3.51
C ASP A 44 -5.27 -7.17 -2.21
N ALA A 45 -4.41 -7.29 -1.19
CA ALA A 45 -4.78 -7.88 0.09
C ALA A 45 -5.90 -7.12 0.81
N VAL A 46 -5.85 -5.78 0.83
CA VAL A 46 -6.93 -4.99 1.44
C VAL A 46 -8.23 -5.06 0.63
N THR A 47 -8.13 -5.22 -0.69
CA THR A 47 -9.32 -5.44 -1.53
C THR A 47 -9.99 -6.78 -1.20
N GLN A 48 -9.20 -7.83 -0.95
CA GLN A 48 -9.71 -9.16 -0.58
C GLN A 48 -10.27 -9.23 0.85
N PHE A 49 -9.74 -8.42 1.77
CA PHE A 49 -10.09 -8.43 3.20
C PHE A 49 -10.59 -7.06 3.71
N PRO A 50 -11.69 -6.50 3.14
CA PRO A 50 -12.10 -5.11 3.36
C PRO A 50 -12.62 -4.81 4.79
N THR A 51 -12.82 -5.83 5.61
CA THR A 51 -13.24 -5.69 7.02
C THR A 51 -12.08 -5.78 8.00
N VAL A 52 -10.88 -6.13 7.55
CA VAL A 52 -9.70 -6.26 8.41
C VAL A 52 -9.01 -4.91 8.51
N ARG A 53 -8.67 -4.53 9.74
CA ARG A 53 -7.97 -3.28 10.03
C ARG A 53 -6.47 -3.41 9.73
N THR A 54 -6.04 -2.82 8.63
CA THR A 54 -4.66 -2.90 8.13
C THR A 54 -4.10 -1.52 7.87
N ALA A 55 -2.77 -1.40 7.89
CA ALA A 55 -2.04 -0.20 7.52
C ALA A 55 -0.71 -0.60 6.87
N PRO A 56 -0.24 0.13 5.85
CA PRO A 56 1.09 -0.09 5.31
C PRO A 56 2.16 0.34 6.32
N SER A 57 3.39 -0.19 6.18
CA SER A 57 4.55 0.48 6.76
C SER A 57 4.78 1.81 6.05
N ARG A 58 5.56 2.72 6.64
CA ARG A 58 5.90 3.99 5.98
C ARG A 58 6.60 3.78 4.63
N VAL A 59 7.46 2.77 4.56
CA VAL A 59 8.22 2.45 3.34
C VAL A 59 7.31 1.94 2.24
N VAL A 60 6.33 1.08 2.57
CA VAL A 60 5.36 0.57 1.58
C VAL A 60 4.31 1.62 1.20
N ASP A 61 3.94 2.52 2.12
CA ASP A 61 3.03 3.65 1.85
C ASP A 61 3.58 4.58 0.76
N GLU A 62 4.91 4.74 0.65
CA GLU A 62 5.54 5.49 -0.44
C GLU A 62 5.20 4.89 -1.83
N GLY A 63 5.25 3.56 -1.96
CA GLY A 63 4.86 2.88 -3.19
C GLY A 63 3.37 3.02 -3.48
N TRP A 64 2.53 3.03 -2.44
CA TRP A 64 1.11 3.26 -2.59
C TRP A 64 0.77 4.70 -2.97
N HIS A 65 1.50 5.70 -2.44
CA HIS A 65 1.40 7.08 -2.90
C HIS A 65 1.76 7.21 -4.37
N ALA A 66 2.85 6.57 -4.81
CA ALA A 66 3.23 6.55 -6.21
C ALA A 66 2.12 5.95 -7.07
N LEU A 67 1.53 4.81 -6.68
CA LEU A 67 0.36 4.24 -7.37
C LEU A 67 -0.78 5.27 -7.50
N ILE A 68 -1.16 5.94 -6.40
CA ILE A 68 -2.26 6.92 -6.38
C ILE A 68 -2.01 8.12 -7.30
N LEU A 69 -0.75 8.59 -7.42
CA LEU A 69 -0.40 9.68 -8.33
C LEU A 69 -0.63 9.32 -9.81
N HIS A 70 -0.51 8.04 -10.16
CA HIS A 70 -0.84 7.49 -11.48
C HIS A 70 -2.33 7.14 -11.56
N THR A 71 -3.19 8.16 -11.47
CA THR A 71 -4.63 8.01 -11.18
C THR A 71 -5.40 7.07 -12.12
N GLU A 72 -5.13 7.10 -13.43
CA GLU A 72 -5.76 6.19 -14.40
C GLU A 72 -5.34 4.73 -14.14
N THR A 73 -4.02 4.48 -14.06
CA THR A 73 -3.46 3.16 -13.73
C THR A 73 -4.00 2.63 -12.39
N TYR A 74 -4.11 3.49 -11.38
CA TYR A 74 -4.63 3.09 -10.06
C TYR A 74 -6.12 2.76 -10.07
N ALA A 75 -6.92 3.54 -10.79
CA ALA A 75 -8.35 3.28 -10.95
C ALA A 75 -8.59 1.94 -11.68
N ASP A 76 -7.82 1.67 -12.73
CA ASP A 76 -7.88 0.41 -13.49
C ASP A 76 -7.42 -0.80 -12.67
N LEU A 77 -6.33 -0.65 -11.90
CA LEU A 77 -5.87 -1.66 -10.95
C LEU A 77 -6.98 -2.01 -9.96
N CYS A 78 -7.55 -1.01 -9.29
CA CYS A 78 -8.66 -1.18 -8.35
C CYS A 78 -9.88 -1.85 -8.99
N ALA A 79 -10.24 -1.44 -10.21
CA ALA A 79 -11.37 -2.02 -10.94
C ALA A 79 -11.16 -3.51 -11.24
N ARG A 80 -9.94 -3.91 -11.61
CA ARG A 80 -9.56 -5.30 -11.85
C ARG A 80 -9.54 -6.14 -10.58
N LEU A 81 -9.11 -5.56 -9.46
CA LEU A 81 -9.11 -6.23 -8.15
C LEU A 81 -10.52 -6.32 -7.54
N GLY A 82 -11.47 -5.53 -8.04
CA GLY A 82 -12.88 -5.59 -7.63
C GLY A 82 -13.27 -4.61 -6.52
N GLY A 83 -12.39 -3.67 -6.16
CA GLY A 83 -12.65 -2.67 -5.13
C GLY A 83 -11.72 -1.47 -5.23
N PHE A 84 -12.25 -0.27 -4.98
CA PHE A 84 -11.43 0.94 -4.91
C PHE A 84 -10.81 1.09 -3.53
N VAL A 85 -9.49 1.21 -3.53
CA VAL A 85 -8.72 1.28 -2.30
C VAL A 85 -8.52 2.77 -1.92
N HIS A 86 -9.38 3.34 -1.07
CA HIS A 86 -9.27 4.74 -0.62
C HIS A 86 -8.12 4.98 0.36
N HIS A 87 -7.38 6.07 0.14
CA HIS A 87 -6.32 6.55 1.04
C HIS A 87 -6.83 7.77 1.84
N HIS A 88 -6.66 7.76 3.16
CA HIS A 88 -6.91 8.93 4.00
C HIS A 88 -5.66 9.24 4.83
N PRO A 89 -4.79 10.15 4.37
CA PRO A 89 -3.53 10.43 5.04
C PRO A 89 -3.74 11.02 6.44
N GLU A 90 -3.02 10.49 7.43
CA GLU A 90 -2.98 11.07 8.78
C GLU A 90 -1.60 11.61 9.13
N ARG A 91 -1.56 12.59 10.03
CA ARG A 91 -0.30 13.00 10.67
C ARG A 91 0.07 11.99 11.76
N PRO A 92 1.35 11.71 12.00
CA PRO A 92 1.77 10.83 13.09
C PRO A 92 1.23 11.28 14.44
N ASP A 93 0.58 10.38 15.15
CA ASP A 93 0.08 10.57 16.51
C ASP A 93 0.37 9.30 17.33
N ALA A 94 1.20 9.44 18.36
CA ALA A 94 1.63 8.31 19.18
C ALA A 94 0.47 7.68 19.97
N GLU A 95 -0.57 8.45 20.30
CA GLU A 95 -1.74 7.96 21.03
C GLU A 95 -2.62 7.03 20.18
N ARG A 96 -2.43 7.04 18.85
CA ARG A 96 -3.23 6.28 17.89
C ARG A 96 -2.48 5.11 17.25
N PHE A 97 -1.24 4.89 17.66
CA PHE A 97 -0.42 3.82 17.11
C PHE A 97 -0.90 2.45 17.59
N ASP A 98 -1.44 1.63 16.67
CA ASP A 98 -1.68 0.21 16.90
C ASP A 98 -0.37 -0.57 16.67
N PRO A 99 0.30 -1.09 17.71
CA PRO A 99 1.58 -1.78 17.57
C PRO A 99 1.47 -3.10 16.78
N ASP A 100 0.27 -3.68 16.67
CA ASP A 100 0.03 -4.96 16.03
C ASP A 100 -0.45 -4.83 14.56
N VAL A 101 -0.65 -3.60 14.07
CA VAL A 101 -1.24 -3.35 12.74
C VAL A 101 -0.38 -3.93 11.60
N LEU A 102 0.95 -3.86 11.71
CA LEU A 102 1.86 -4.40 10.69
C LEU A 102 1.81 -5.93 10.68
N THR A 103 1.85 -6.57 11.85
CA THR A 103 1.69 -8.03 11.98
C THR A 103 0.38 -8.50 11.36
N ARG A 104 -0.72 -7.78 11.61
CA ARG A 104 -2.02 -8.09 11.00
C ARG A 104 -2.00 -7.92 9.49
N THR A 105 -1.38 -6.83 9.00
CA THR A 105 -1.30 -6.54 7.57
C THR A 105 -0.47 -7.58 6.82
N VAL A 106 0.67 -7.98 7.36
CA VAL A 106 1.52 -9.07 6.84
C VAL A 106 0.71 -10.37 6.73
N ALA A 107 -0.01 -10.75 7.80
CA ALA A 107 -0.83 -11.95 7.80
C ALA A 107 -1.95 -11.91 6.73
N VAL A 108 -2.52 -10.74 6.45
CA VAL A 108 -3.54 -10.56 5.40
C VAL A 108 -2.93 -10.69 4.00
N ILE A 109 -1.72 -10.16 3.79
CA ILE A 109 -0.99 -10.30 2.52
C ILE A 109 -0.64 -11.78 2.26
N GLU A 110 -0.18 -12.50 3.28
CA GLU A 110 0.11 -13.94 3.17
C GLU A 110 -1.16 -14.76 2.89
N GLN A 111 -2.27 -14.45 3.56
CA GLN A 111 -3.58 -15.07 3.29
C GLN A 111 -4.12 -14.79 1.89
N SER A 112 -3.70 -13.67 1.29
CA SER A 112 -4.02 -13.32 -0.11
C SER A 112 -3.17 -14.08 -1.13
N GLY A 113 -2.24 -14.92 -0.66
CA GLY A 113 -1.41 -15.78 -1.50
C GLY A 113 -0.09 -15.15 -1.94
N HIS A 114 0.38 -14.10 -1.27
CA HIS A 114 1.66 -13.44 -1.56
C HIS A 114 2.72 -13.77 -0.52
N SER A 115 3.97 -13.92 -0.95
CA SER A 115 5.13 -13.86 -0.04
C SER A 115 5.50 -12.42 0.28
N VAL A 116 5.83 -12.12 1.53
CA VAL A 116 6.13 -10.77 2.02
C VAL A 116 7.64 -10.50 2.07
N ASP A 117 8.06 -9.31 1.67
CA ASP A 117 9.41 -8.81 1.94
C ASP A 117 9.47 -8.18 3.34
N GLN A 118 9.79 -9.00 4.34
CA GLN A 118 9.72 -8.63 5.76
C GLN A 118 10.59 -7.41 6.13
N GLU A 119 11.64 -7.11 5.36
CA GLU A 119 12.50 -5.94 5.63
C GLU A 119 11.78 -4.61 5.41
N LEU A 120 10.73 -4.60 4.57
CA LEU A 120 9.94 -3.40 4.28
C LEU A 120 8.74 -3.23 5.20
N TRP A 121 8.38 -4.25 5.99
CA TRP A 121 7.22 -4.24 6.89
C TRP A 121 7.59 -3.99 8.35
N THR A 122 8.43 -2.98 8.58
CA THR A 122 8.91 -2.60 9.92
C THR A 122 8.29 -1.30 10.43
N GLY A 123 8.31 -1.13 11.75
CA GLY A 123 7.86 0.09 12.40
C GLY A 123 8.78 1.30 12.13
N PRO A 124 8.33 2.53 12.43
CA PRO A 124 9.02 3.77 12.03
C PRO A 124 10.43 3.93 12.62
N THR A 125 10.76 3.25 13.72
CA THR A 125 12.09 3.29 14.35
C THR A 125 13.08 2.26 13.80
N LYS A 126 12.64 1.38 12.90
CA LYS A 126 13.42 0.28 12.32
C LYS A 126 13.30 0.22 10.80
N ALA A 127 12.95 1.34 10.16
CA ALA A 127 12.84 1.41 8.71
C ALA A 127 14.21 1.12 8.07
N LEU A 128 14.23 0.24 7.07
CA LEU A 128 15.44 -0.09 6.32
C LEU A 128 15.95 1.13 5.52
N VAL A 129 15.04 2.00 5.10
CA VAL A 129 15.27 3.12 4.19
C VAL A 129 14.39 4.28 4.64
N ASP A 130 14.92 5.50 4.54
CA ASP A 130 14.14 6.72 4.70
C ASP A 130 13.35 7.04 3.43
N VAL A 131 12.08 7.38 3.58
CA VAL A 131 11.19 7.74 2.48
C VAL A 131 10.54 9.10 2.71
N ALA A 132 10.12 9.74 1.62
CA ALA A 132 9.43 11.02 1.59
C ALA A 132 8.06 10.97 2.27
N ALA A 133 7.36 9.83 2.22
CA ALA A 133 6.10 9.61 2.92
C ALA A 133 6.22 9.88 4.43
N LYS A 134 5.38 10.81 4.90
CA LYS A 134 5.26 11.22 6.32
C LYS A 134 3.92 10.85 6.95
N CYS A 135 3.10 10.09 6.23
CA CYS A 135 1.76 9.75 6.68
C CYS A 135 1.78 8.64 7.76
N SER A 136 0.76 8.65 8.60
CA SER A 136 0.39 7.57 9.50
C SER A 136 -1.01 7.08 9.14
N HIS A 137 -1.40 5.93 9.69
CA HIS A 137 -2.65 5.25 9.38
C HIS A 137 -3.21 4.58 10.65
N THR A 138 -4.25 5.18 11.23
CA THR A 138 -4.99 4.62 12.37
C THR A 138 -6.27 3.93 11.89
N PRO A 139 -6.47 2.63 12.15
CA PRO A 139 -7.71 1.96 11.75
C PRO A 139 -8.96 2.44 12.52
N VAL A 140 -10.14 2.48 11.88
CA VAL A 140 -11.43 2.89 12.54
C VAL A 140 -11.91 1.97 13.68
N PRO A 141 -12.77 2.51 14.58
CA PRO A 141 -13.25 3.91 14.68
C PRO A 141 -12.19 4.87 15.26
N GLY A 142 -12.08 6.08 14.68
CA GLY A 142 -11.16 7.14 15.16
C GLY A 142 -9.97 7.50 14.26
N GLY A 143 -9.90 6.97 13.04
CA GLY A 143 -8.86 7.29 12.05
C GLY A 143 -9.24 6.95 10.60
N CYS A 144 -8.24 6.81 9.72
CA CYS A 144 -8.35 6.28 8.37
C CYS A 144 -8.95 4.87 8.43
N GLY A 145 -10.26 4.77 8.19
CA GLY A 145 -10.96 3.49 8.22
C GLY A 145 -10.37 2.47 7.27
N PRO A 146 -10.81 1.20 7.33
CA PRO A 146 -10.51 0.29 6.24
C PRO A 146 -10.89 1.05 5.00
N ILE A 147 -9.92 1.03 4.11
CA ILE A 147 -10.09 1.26 2.72
C ILE A 147 -11.33 0.47 2.27
N GLN A 148 -12.51 1.08 2.39
CA GLN A 148 -13.78 0.42 2.11
C GLN A 148 -14.02 0.63 0.64
N PRO A 149 -13.97 -0.41 -0.21
CA PRO A 149 -14.56 -0.27 -1.52
C PRO A 149 -16.03 0.08 -1.29
N MET A 150 -16.42 1.33 -1.64
CA MET A 150 -17.81 1.73 -1.53
C MET A 150 -18.67 0.68 -2.25
N PRO A 151 -19.81 0.25 -1.68
CA PRO A 151 -20.73 -0.62 -2.40
C PRO A 151 -21.10 0.08 -3.72
N LYS A 152 -21.02 -0.67 -4.84
CA LYS A 152 -21.42 -0.17 -6.17
C LYS A 152 -22.78 0.53 -6.04
N PRO A 153 -22.95 1.75 -6.59
CA PRO A 153 -24.25 2.40 -6.57
C PRO A 153 -25.26 1.45 -7.25
N LYS A 154 -26.39 1.20 -6.57
CA LYS A 154 -27.51 0.50 -7.19
C LYS A 154 -27.92 1.33 -8.40
N ARG A 155 -27.83 0.75 -9.60
CA ARG A 155 -28.39 1.37 -10.80
C ARG A 155 -29.89 1.56 -10.53
N ALA A 156 -30.34 2.81 -10.67
CA ALA A 156 -31.75 3.14 -10.70
C ALA A 156 -32.40 2.58 -11.98
#